data_AF-A0AB73II18-F1
#
_entry.id   AF-A0AB73II18-F1
#
_cell.length_a   1.000
_cell.length_b   1.000
_cell.length_c   1.000
_cell.angle_alpha   90.00
_cell.angle_beta   90.00
_cell.angle_gamma   90.00
#
_symmetry.space_group_name_H-M   'P 1'
#
loop_
_entity.id
_entity.type
_entity.pdbx_description
1 polymer ?
#
loop_
_entity_poly.entity_id
_entity_poly.type
_entity_poly.pdbx_seq_one_letter_code
_entity_poly.pdbx_strand_id
1 'polypeptide(L)'
;MAVDLDPPYEDEALYSVIARYFRSVRVSHYSAALRSIFGSASHLSPGGSHNLDYLAAQCRHVWPWSAAEIAERLTVYPYFAALLTNEIVERLLKQMREGTGDNRVGQTLMVGVRLRYCPACLADDCQAGRPGYWRRQHLLPGVLMCSKHQQWLFEVDRDKARSHVLFIPHSTGGLAQPVELKLTSRQTDACVRVSQISEYLLHNAVSILPERLPSHVKESARAVGFACGPDRIRVRDLSAALVEHFGESFLRHVGALPVGALNWVTYFFRGILPVGHVHKNILLAEFLSNLQTRVCDEGWPVCPNKTAVSHHVVTSRRRSGDGYIAKCRCGFSFKYSGISDGMPQQVKPTRYDFLTGEVLRLRGNGWSYRSIAVHLHIAPGTVRKLCARLCDKDGRSLSPGAKSRMIAEWRDTVRELGTVRAAGRAKVALYVRMRRYARECL
;
A
#
# COMPACT_ATOMS: atom_id res chain seq x y z
N MET A 1 30.03 25.15 -27.46
CA MET A 1 29.22 25.22 -28.69
C MET A 1 27.78 25.25 -28.26
N ALA A 2 26.99 26.23 -28.72
CA ALA A 2 25.55 26.22 -28.48
C ALA A 2 24.92 24.91 -29.00
N VAL A 3 23.94 24.37 -28.29
CA VAL A 3 23.25 23.12 -28.67
C VAL A 3 21.82 23.46 -29.10
N ASP A 4 21.51 23.18 -30.37
CA ASP A 4 20.18 23.36 -30.96
C ASP A 4 19.27 22.17 -30.65
N LEU A 5 18.73 22.11 -29.43
CA LEU A 5 17.71 21.12 -29.10
C LEU A 5 16.35 21.56 -29.68
N ASP A 6 15.64 20.61 -30.28
CA ASP A 6 14.30 20.86 -30.82
C ASP A 6 13.33 21.33 -29.73
N PRO A 7 12.32 22.15 -30.07
CA PRO A 7 11.20 22.42 -29.18
C PRO A 7 10.52 21.09 -28.75
N PRO A 8 10.28 20.88 -27.45
CA PRO A 8 9.65 19.66 -26.96
C PRO A 8 8.16 19.59 -27.33
N TYR A 9 7.65 18.37 -27.55
CA TYR A 9 6.21 18.14 -27.66
C TYR A 9 5.51 18.15 -26.29
N GLU A 10 4.18 18.07 -26.34
CA GLU A 10 3.33 17.95 -25.16
C GLU A 10 3.73 16.77 -24.27
N ASP A 11 3.97 17.04 -22.98
CA ASP A 11 4.45 16.08 -21.99
C ASP A 11 5.76 15.34 -22.36
N GLU A 12 6.55 15.84 -23.30
CA GLU A 12 7.79 15.17 -23.69
C GLU A 12 8.87 15.25 -22.61
N ALA A 13 9.48 14.11 -22.28
CA ALA A 13 10.60 14.04 -21.35
C ALA A 13 11.90 14.54 -21.99
N LEU A 14 12.77 15.19 -21.22
CA LEU A 14 14.10 15.65 -21.63
C LEU A 14 14.93 14.53 -22.25
N TYR A 15 14.80 13.31 -21.71
CA TYR A 15 15.37 12.10 -22.28
C TYR A 15 15.00 11.93 -23.76
N SER A 16 13.72 12.12 -24.09
CA SER A 16 13.18 11.99 -25.45
C SER A 16 13.67 13.10 -26.37
N VAL A 17 13.67 14.34 -25.89
CA VAL A 17 14.17 15.50 -26.64
C VAL A 17 15.61 15.27 -27.09
N ILE A 18 16.47 14.83 -26.16
CA ILE A 18 17.88 14.53 -26.44
C ILE A 18 18.02 13.31 -27.35
N ALA A 19 17.20 12.27 -27.15
CA ALA A 19 17.22 11.08 -28.01
C ALA A 19 16.84 11.41 -29.47
N ARG A 20 15.83 12.27 -29.67
CA ARG A 20 15.47 12.81 -30.99
C ARG A 20 16.61 13.62 -31.60
N TYR A 21 17.18 14.55 -30.83
CA TYR A 21 18.29 15.38 -31.28
C TYR A 21 19.49 14.52 -31.73
N PHE A 22 19.86 13.51 -30.92
CA PHE A 22 20.96 12.61 -31.27
C PHE A 22 20.69 11.81 -32.54
N ARG A 23 19.43 11.40 -32.75
CA ARG A 23 19.02 10.74 -33.98
C ARG A 23 19.08 11.68 -35.19
N SER A 24 18.61 12.92 -35.05
CA SER A 24 18.55 13.88 -36.17
C SER A 24 19.95 14.27 -36.65
N VAL A 25 20.88 14.52 -35.73
CA VAL A 25 22.27 14.90 -36.08
C VAL A 25 23.23 13.69 -36.17
N ARG A 26 22.72 12.46 -36.07
CA ARG A 26 23.46 11.19 -36.19
C ARG A 26 24.70 11.13 -35.27
N VAL A 27 24.51 11.44 -33.99
CA VAL A 27 25.59 11.40 -32.99
C VAL A 27 26.19 9.99 -32.89
N SER A 28 27.49 9.88 -33.14
CA SER A 28 28.25 8.62 -33.01
C SER A 28 28.85 8.41 -31.62
N HIS A 29 29.13 9.50 -30.89
CA HIS A 29 29.80 9.47 -29.58
C HIS A 29 28.90 10.05 -28.47
N TYR A 30 27.93 9.27 -28.01
CA TYR A 30 26.93 9.70 -27.04
C TYR A 30 27.51 10.32 -25.76
N SER A 31 28.52 9.71 -25.15
CA SER A 31 29.11 10.22 -23.91
C SER A 31 29.87 11.54 -24.10
N ALA A 32 30.38 11.82 -25.30
CA ALA A 32 31.01 13.10 -25.60
C ALA A 32 29.93 14.17 -25.86
N ALA A 33 28.89 13.83 -26.62
CA ALA A 33 27.76 14.72 -26.85
C ALA A 33 27.02 15.09 -25.55
N LEU A 34 26.78 14.11 -24.66
CA LEU A 34 26.19 14.36 -23.35
C LEU A 34 27.06 15.28 -22.47
N ARG A 35 28.39 15.14 -22.51
CA ARG A 35 29.30 16.09 -21.86
C ARG A 35 29.21 17.48 -22.47
N SER A 36 29.01 17.61 -23.78
CA SER A 36 28.77 18.92 -24.40
C SER A 36 27.42 19.54 -24.03
N ILE A 37 26.40 18.72 -23.77
CA ILE A 37 25.04 19.17 -23.42
C ILE A 37 24.95 19.56 -21.93
N PHE A 38 25.58 18.77 -21.05
CA PHE A 38 25.44 18.88 -19.60
C PHE A 38 26.74 19.27 -18.88
N GLY A 39 27.84 19.51 -19.60
CA GLY A 39 29.15 19.86 -19.05
C GLY A 39 29.93 18.68 -18.44
N SER A 40 29.27 17.72 -17.80
CA SER A 40 29.91 16.63 -17.04
C SER A 40 29.25 15.26 -17.18
N ALA A 41 28.09 15.16 -17.85
CA ALA A 41 27.32 13.92 -17.97
C ALA A 41 27.97 12.86 -18.87
N SER A 42 28.08 11.62 -18.38
CA SER A 42 28.40 10.44 -19.21
C SER A 42 27.19 9.57 -19.54
N HIS A 43 26.04 9.83 -18.92
CA HIS A 43 24.81 9.05 -19.08
C HIS A 43 23.56 9.95 -18.97
N LEU A 44 22.49 9.58 -19.67
CA LEU A 44 21.19 10.26 -19.63
C LEU A 44 20.14 9.37 -18.94
N SER A 45 19.56 9.86 -17.84
CA SER A 45 18.51 9.13 -17.13
C SER A 45 17.12 9.47 -17.69
N PRO A 46 16.22 8.49 -17.87
CA PRO A 46 14.82 8.77 -18.22
C PRO A 46 14.06 9.56 -17.14
N GLY A 47 14.47 9.43 -15.87
CA GLY A 47 13.78 10.03 -14.72
C GLY A 47 14.22 11.42 -14.33
N GLY A 48 15.30 11.93 -14.91
CA GLY A 48 15.80 13.25 -14.54
C GLY A 48 17.15 13.53 -15.16
N SER A 49 17.63 14.74 -14.92
CA SER A 49 18.94 15.16 -15.38
C SER A 49 19.65 15.97 -14.31
N HIS A 50 20.93 16.21 -14.55
CA HIS A 50 21.84 16.94 -13.71
C HIS A 50 22.49 18.07 -14.49
N ASN A 51 23.03 19.04 -13.75
CA ASN A 51 23.65 20.24 -14.29
C ASN A 51 22.72 21.02 -15.24
N LEU A 52 21.45 21.15 -14.87
CA LEU A 52 20.44 21.85 -15.67
C LEU A 52 20.75 23.34 -15.88
N ASP A 53 21.51 23.98 -14.98
CA ASP A 53 21.98 25.36 -15.19
C ASP A 53 22.89 25.45 -16.43
N TYR A 54 23.77 24.45 -16.62
CA TYR A 54 24.60 24.37 -17.82
C TYR A 54 23.76 24.12 -19.08
N LEU A 55 22.79 23.19 -19.01
CA LEU A 55 21.89 22.92 -20.14
C LEU A 55 21.11 24.18 -20.55
N ALA A 56 20.52 24.88 -19.57
CA ALA A 56 19.78 26.13 -19.81
C ALA A 56 20.67 27.17 -20.52
N ALA A 57 21.93 27.29 -20.11
CA ALA A 57 22.90 28.17 -20.76
C ALA A 57 23.24 27.73 -22.20
N GLN A 58 23.37 26.42 -22.47
CA GLN A 58 23.67 25.91 -23.82
C GLN A 58 22.51 26.03 -24.80
N CYS A 59 21.27 25.99 -24.29
CA CYS A 59 20.05 26.04 -25.09
C CYS A 59 19.34 27.40 -25.03
N ARG A 60 19.92 28.43 -24.40
CA ARG A 60 19.28 29.73 -24.17
C ARG A 60 18.73 30.43 -25.42
N HIS A 61 19.25 30.09 -26.59
CA HIS A 61 18.86 30.65 -27.89
C HIS A 61 17.67 29.92 -28.51
N VAL A 62 17.38 28.68 -28.09
CA VAL A 62 16.22 27.89 -28.54
C VAL A 62 15.15 27.78 -27.46
N TRP A 63 15.54 27.75 -26.18
CA TRP A 63 14.65 27.64 -25.03
C TRP A 63 14.81 28.85 -24.11
N PRO A 64 13.72 29.57 -23.78
CA PRO A 64 13.76 30.71 -22.86
C PRO A 64 13.71 30.28 -21.37
N TRP A 65 13.97 29.00 -21.08
CA TRP A 65 13.70 28.42 -19.76
C TRP A 65 14.93 28.41 -18.86
N SER A 66 14.69 28.72 -17.59
CA SER A 66 15.63 28.45 -16.50
C SER A 66 15.77 26.95 -16.22
N ALA A 67 16.79 26.58 -15.46
CA ALA A 67 16.98 25.20 -15.03
C ALA A 67 15.82 24.63 -14.20
N ALA A 68 15.16 25.47 -13.39
CA ALA A 68 13.99 25.08 -12.63
C ALA A 68 12.80 24.78 -13.54
N GLU A 69 12.55 25.63 -14.53
CA GLU A 69 11.51 25.38 -15.54
C GLU A 69 11.81 24.14 -16.38
N ILE A 70 13.07 23.88 -16.73
CA ILE A 70 13.46 22.63 -17.42
C ILE A 70 13.16 21.42 -16.53
N ALA A 71 13.48 21.49 -15.23
CA ALA A 71 13.15 20.42 -14.29
C ALA A 71 11.64 20.16 -14.23
N GLU A 72 10.84 21.21 -14.10
CA GLU A 72 9.39 21.12 -13.99
C GLU A 72 8.71 20.66 -15.29
N ARG A 73 9.18 21.16 -16.44
CA ARG A 73 8.52 20.94 -17.75
C ARG A 73 8.98 19.68 -18.46
N LEU A 74 10.23 19.26 -18.26
CA LEU A 74 10.84 18.20 -19.07
C LEU A 74 11.31 17.00 -18.24
N THR A 75 11.10 16.99 -16.92
CA THR A 75 11.45 15.82 -16.10
C THR A 75 10.26 15.36 -15.26
N VAL A 76 10.41 14.21 -14.61
CA VAL A 76 9.41 13.72 -13.63
C VAL A 76 9.58 14.35 -12.25
N TYR A 77 10.40 15.41 -12.11
CA TYR A 77 10.59 16.15 -10.87
C TYR A 77 9.27 16.56 -10.18
N PRO A 78 8.26 17.13 -10.87
CA PRO A 78 7.02 17.56 -10.19
C PRO A 78 6.31 16.43 -9.47
N TYR A 79 6.29 15.23 -10.07
CA TYR A 79 5.69 14.05 -9.45
C TYR A 79 6.35 13.71 -8.11
N PHE A 80 7.69 13.80 -8.05
CA PHE A 80 8.39 13.56 -6.80
C PHE A 80 8.22 14.71 -5.82
N ALA A 81 8.41 15.95 -6.27
CA ALA A 81 8.32 17.15 -5.45
C ALA A 81 6.98 17.25 -4.73
N ALA A 82 5.89 16.78 -5.35
CA ALA A 82 4.55 16.86 -4.80
C ALA A 82 4.33 16.17 -3.44
N LEU A 83 5.19 15.21 -3.08
CA LEU A 83 5.08 14.43 -1.84
C LEU A 83 6.37 14.46 -1.00
N LEU A 84 7.22 15.47 -1.21
CA LEU A 84 8.47 15.69 -0.48
C LEU A 84 8.36 16.96 0.37
N THR A 85 9.11 17.01 1.48
CA THR A 85 9.15 18.22 2.32
C THR A 85 9.91 19.31 1.58
N ASN A 86 9.63 20.58 1.90
CA ASN A 86 10.25 21.72 1.23
C ASN A 86 11.78 21.64 1.26
N GLU A 87 12.38 21.21 2.38
CA GLU A 87 13.83 21.07 2.52
C GLU A 87 14.40 20.02 1.55
N ILE A 88 13.66 18.94 1.31
CA ILE A 88 14.08 17.88 0.38
C ILE A 88 13.86 18.34 -1.06
N VAL A 89 12.78 19.06 -1.35
CA VAL A 89 12.46 19.63 -2.66
C VAL A 89 13.53 20.62 -3.09
N GLU A 90 13.92 21.55 -2.21
CA GLU A 90 14.97 22.53 -2.45
C GLU A 90 16.33 21.85 -2.69
N ARG A 91 16.67 20.87 -1.86
CA ARG A 91 17.91 20.09 -2.03
C ARG A 91 17.92 19.32 -3.35
N LEU A 92 16.80 18.68 -3.72
CA LEU A 92 16.66 17.95 -4.97
C LEU A 92 16.82 18.88 -6.17
N LEU A 93 16.15 20.03 -6.16
CA LEU A 93 16.23 21.01 -7.24
C LEU A 93 17.65 21.57 -7.38
N LYS A 94 18.29 21.93 -6.26
CA LYS A 94 19.69 22.37 -6.24
C LYS A 94 20.63 21.33 -6.87
N GLN A 95 20.46 20.05 -6.52
CA GLN A 95 21.25 18.96 -7.10
C GLN A 95 21.03 18.82 -8.62
N MET A 96 19.78 18.91 -9.08
CA MET A 96 19.46 18.85 -10.51
C MET A 96 20.07 20.04 -11.27
N ARG A 97 20.09 21.23 -10.65
CA ARG A 97 20.64 22.47 -11.23
C ARG A 97 22.15 22.46 -11.35
N GLU A 98 22.86 22.17 -10.26
CA GLU A 98 24.32 22.34 -10.17
C GLU A 98 25.09 21.10 -10.63
N GLY A 99 24.47 19.91 -10.59
CA GLY A 99 25.15 18.66 -10.92
C GLY A 99 26.34 18.31 -10.01
N THR A 100 26.47 18.96 -8.85
CA THR A 100 27.51 18.72 -7.84
C THR A 100 26.89 18.20 -6.54
N GLY A 101 27.65 17.39 -5.77
CA GLY A 101 27.24 16.85 -4.47
C GLY A 101 26.86 15.36 -4.44
N ASP A 102 26.49 14.88 -3.24
CA ASP A 102 26.06 13.48 -3.02
C ASP A 102 24.72 13.20 -3.73
N ASN A 103 24.81 12.73 -4.98
CA ASN A 103 23.69 12.46 -5.87
C ASN A 103 22.83 11.26 -5.43
N ARG A 104 23.06 10.72 -4.23
CA ARG A 104 22.26 9.62 -3.66
C ARG A 104 20.79 9.97 -3.55
N VAL A 105 20.42 11.21 -3.26
CA VAL A 105 19.00 11.62 -3.14
C VAL A 105 18.30 11.51 -4.49
N GLY A 106 18.78 12.22 -5.53
CA GLY A 106 18.22 12.12 -6.88
C GLY A 106 18.21 10.68 -7.42
N GLN A 107 19.31 9.94 -7.25
CA GLN A 107 19.40 8.54 -7.67
C GLN A 107 18.41 7.63 -6.94
N THR A 108 18.20 7.83 -5.64
CA THR A 108 17.27 7.04 -4.81
C THR A 108 15.81 7.36 -5.12
N LEU A 109 15.49 8.64 -5.31
CA LEU A 109 14.13 9.09 -5.61
C LEU A 109 13.69 8.59 -7.00
N MET A 110 14.57 8.65 -7.99
CA MET A 110 14.25 8.24 -9.37
C MET A 110 14.40 6.72 -9.61
N VAL A 111 14.63 5.93 -8.55
CA VAL A 111 14.54 4.46 -8.60
C VAL A 111 13.11 4.06 -8.95
N GLY A 112 12.96 3.34 -10.06
CA GLY A 112 11.67 2.84 -10.53
C GLY A 112 11.11 3.57 -11.75
N VAL A 113 11.77 4.63 -12.20
CA VAL A 113 11.49 5.19 -13.52
C VAL A 113 11.89 4.19 -14.61
N ARG A 114 10.96 3.92 -15.53
CA ARG A 114 11.13 2.98 -16.65
C ARG A 114 10.67 3.64 -17.94
N LEU A 115 11.33 3.31 -19.05
CA LEU A 115 10.87 3.75 -20.37
C LEU A 115 9.64 2.92 -20.75
N ARG A 116 8.48 3.59 -20.76
CA ARG A 116 7.23 3.01 -21.20
C ARG A 116 6.54 3.91 -22.19
N TYR A 117 5.74 3.33 -23.08
CA TYR A 117 4.89 4.08 -23.99
C TYR A 117 3.53 3.42 -24.17
N CYS A 118 2.56 4.21 -24.58
CA CYS A 118 1.24 3.73 -24.96
C CYS A 118 1.20 3.57 -26.50
N PRO A 119 0.80 2.41 -27.04
CA PRO A 119 0.75 2.21 -28.49
C PRO A 119 -0.29 3.10 -29.18
N ALA A 120 -1.42 3.44 -28.53
CA ALA A 120 -2.35 4.40 -29.12
C ALA A 120 -1.82 5.84 -29.07
N CYS A 121 -1.13 6.27 -28.00
CA CYS A 121 -0.43 7.56 -28.02
C CYS A 121 0.56 7.66 -29.18
N LEU A 122 1.27 6.56 -29.45
CA LEU A 122 2.21 6.49 -30.56
C LEU A 122 1.50 6.61 -31.92
N ALA A 123 0.36 5.94 -32.08
CA ALA A 123 -0.47 6.03 -33.28
C ALA A 123 -1.04 7.44 -33.48
N ASP A 124 -1.54 8.07 -32.41
CA ASP A 124 -2.03 9.45 -32.42
C ASP A 124 -0.92 10.42 -32.88
N ASP A 125 0.31 10.24 -32.37
CA ASP A 125 1.47 11.05 -32.76
C ASP A 125 1.77 10.91 -34.26
N CYS A 126 1.80 9.68 -34.77
CA CYS A 126 2.00 9.41 -36.20
C CYS A 126 0.93 10.06 -37.08
N GLN A 127 -0.34 9.94 -36.69
CA GLN A 127 -1.46 10.57 -37.42
C GLN A 127 -1.34 12.09 -37.43
N ALA A 128 -0.81 12.68 -36.36
CA ALA A 128 -0.54 14.11 -36.27
C ALA A 128 0.78 14.54 -36.95
N GLY A 129 1.47 13.65 -37.67
CA GLY A 129 2.75 13.94 -38.31
C GLY A 129 3.92 14.16 -37.34
N ARG A 130 3.76 13.75 -36.08
CA ARG A 130 4.79 13.86 -35.03
C ARG A 130 5.59 12.57 -34.96
N PRO A 131 6.92 12.61 -34.82
CA PRO A 131 7.66 11.42 -34.46
C PRO A 131 7.30 11.04 -33.02
N GLY A 132 7.22 9.75 -32.73
CA GLY A 132 6.91 9.28 -31.38
C GLY A 132 8.02 9.63 -30.39
N TYR A 133 7.60 9.97 -29.19
CA TYR A 133 8.45 10.49 -28.12
C TYR A 133 8.05 9.89 -26.77
N TRP A 134 8.97 9.92 -25.80
CA TRP A 134 8.70 9.47 -24.44
C TRP A 134 7.97 10.56 -23.67
N ARG A 135 6.73 10.27 -23.26
CA ARG A 135 5.93 11.12 -22.38
C ARG A 135 6.33 10.92 -20.93
N ARG A 136 6.47 11.99 -20.16
CA ARG A 136 6.89 11.93 -18.75
C ARG A 136 5.93 11.10 -17.91
N GLN A 137 4.63 11.22 -18.15
CA GLN A 137 3.62 10.47 -17.37
C GLN A 137 3.77 8.95 -17.46
N HIS A 138 4.22 8.43 -18.61
CA HIS A 138 4.43 6.99 -18.80
C HIS A 138 5.68 6.48 -18.07
N LEU A 139 6.59 7.39 -17.71
CA LEU A 139 7.84 7.06 -17.02
C LEU A 139 7.65 6.87 -15.50
N LEU A 140 6.52 7.34 -14.97
CA LEU A 140 6.30 7.44 -13.53
C LEU A 140 6.28 6.05 -12.84
N PRO A 141 6.89 5.93 -11.65
CA PRO A 141 6.73 4.75 -10.82
C PRO A 141 5.25 4.48 -10.51
N GLY A 142 4.83 3.21 -10.58
CA GLY A 142 3.44 2.82 -10.32
C GLY A 142 2.48 3.00 -11.51
N VAL A 143 2.88 3.69 -12.58
CA VAL A 143 2.06 3.90 -13.79
C VAL A 143 2.35 2.80 -14.81
N LEU A 144 1.40 1.87 -14.93
CA LEU A 144 1.44 0.77 -15.92
C LEU A 144 0.35 0.87 -16.99
N MET A 145 -0.59 1.79 -16.83
CA MET A 145 -1.66 2.04 -17.78
C MET A 145 -1.64 3.50 -18.24
N CYS A 146 -1.97 3.75 -19.50
CA CYS A 146 -2.17 5.10 -20.01
C CYS A 146 -3.45 5.69 -19.41
N SER A 147 -3.38 6.89 -18.85
CA SER A 147 -4.55 7.61 -18.34
C SER A 147 -5.51 8.05 -19.45
N LYS A 148 -4.96 8.44 -20.61
CA LYS A 148 -5.70 8.87 -21.80
C LYS A 148 -6.45 7.71 -22.48
N HIS A 149 -5.73 6.64 -22.81
CA HIS A 149 -6.29 5.52 -23.59
C HIS A 149 -6.70 4.31 -22.75
N GLN A 150 -6.48 4.34 -21.44
CA GLN A 150 -6.89 3.30 -20.48
C GLN A 150 -6.43 1.88 -20.85
N GLN A 151 -5.25 1.77 -21.44
CA GLN A 151 -4.63 0.50 -21.85
C GLN A 151 -3.25 0.31 -21.23
N TRP A 152 -2.80 -0.95 -21.18
CA TRP A 152 -1.46 -1.30 -20.71
C TRP A 152 -0.37 -0.62 -21.52
N LEU A 153 0.64 -0.12 -20.82
CA LEU A 153 1.83 0.44 -21.43
C LEU A 153 2.79 -0.68 -21.88
N PHE A 154 3.60 -0.38 -22.88
CA PHE A 154 4.72 -1.21 -23.30
C PHE A 154 5.97 -0.74 -22.58
N GLU A 155 6.65 -1.63 -21.85
CA GLU A 155 7.88 -1.33 -21.11
C GLU A 155 9.10 -1.87 -21.86
N VAL A 156 10.14 -1.04 -21.96
CA VAL A 156 11.44 -1.43 -22.53
C VAL A 156 12.24 -2.27 -21.52
N ASP A 157 12.65 -3.46 -21.93
CA ASP A 157 13.51 -4.32 -21.15
C ASP A 157 14.93 -3.73 -21.06
N ARG A 158 15.31 -3.29 -19.85
CA ARG A 158 16.62 -2.67 -19.60
C ARG A 158 17.79 -3.64 -19.75
N ASP A 159 17.60 -4.92 -19.48
CA ASP A 159 18.67 -5.92 -19.59
C ASP A 159 18.95 -6.26 -21.06
N LYS A 160 17.94 -6.18 -21.91
CA LYS A 160 18.10 -6.27 -23.37
C LYS A 160 18.61 -4.98 -24.00
N ALA A 161 18.37 -3.83 -23.36
CA ALA A 161 18.86 -2.53 -23.80
C ALA A 161 20.34 -2.25 -23.42
N ARG A 162 21.11 -3.28 -23.02
CA ARG A 162 22.53 -3.17 -22.61
C ARG A 162 23.44 -2.74 -23.78
N SER A 163 23.45 -1.44 -24.08
CA SER A 163 24.56 -0.62 -24.57
C SER A 163 24.00 0.62 -25.27
N HIS A 164 24.08 1.78 -24.61
CA HIS A 164 24.11 3.14 -25.17
C HIS A 164 23.10 3.59 -26.25
N VAL A 165 22.09 2.83 -26.64
CA VAL A 165 21.13 3.32 -27.63
C VAL A 165 20.07 4.15 -26.92
N LEU A 166 20.13 5.46 -27.15
CA LEU A 166 19.05 6.39 -26.87
C LEU A 166 17.94 6.12 -27.89
N PHE A 167 16.96 5.31 -27.50
CA PHE A 167 15.84 4.96 -28.35
C PHE A 167 14.78 6.05 -28.32
N ILE A 168 14.14 6.28 -29.46
CA ILE A 168 12.77 6.82 -29.51
C ILE A 168 11.78 5.64 -29.49
N PRO A 169 10.53 5.80 -29.03
CA PRO A 169 9.57 4.70 -28.95
C PRO A 169 9.43 3.89 -30.25
N HIS A 170 9.43 4.56 -31.41
CA HIS A 170 9.37 3.93 -32.73
C HIS A 170 10.53 2.95 -33.03
N SER A 171 11.65 3.06 -32.32
CA SER A 171 12.87 2.28 -32.56
C SER A 171 13.09 1.17 -31.54
N THR A 172 12.11 0.90 -30.66
CA THR A 172 12.25 -0.14 -29.63
C THR A 172 11.93 -1.55 -30.15
N GLY A 173 12.04 -1.83 -31.46
CA GLY A 173 11.59 -3.06 -32.11
C GLY A 173 11.98 -4.34 -31.36
N GLY A 174 10.99 -5.03 -30.78
CA GLY A 174 11.17 -6.26 -29.98
C GLY A 174 11.74 -6.07 -28.56
N LEU A 175 12.29 -4.90 -28.23
CA LEU A 175 12.82 -4.55 -26.90
C LEU A 175 11.74 -4.17 -25.90
N ALA A 176 10.59 -3.70 -26.38
CA ALA A 176 9.45 -3.35 -25.55
C ALA A 176 8.40 -4.46 -25.53
N GLN A 177 7.83 -4.73 -24.37
CA GLN A 177 6.79 -5.74 -24.17
C GLN A 177 5.60 -5.14 -23.42
N PRO A 178 4.36 -5.56 -23.70
CA PRO A 178 3.20 -5.10 -22.96
C PRO A 178 3.32 -5.52 -21.48
N VAL A 179 3.04 -4.60 -20.57
CA VAL A 179 2.94 -4.90 -19.13
C VAL A 179 1.56 -5.47 -18.81
N GLU A 180 1.14 -6.48 -19.57
CA GLU A 180 -0.20 -7.04 -19.41
C GLU A 180 -0.25 -7.95 -18.18
N LEU A 181 -1.04 -7.55 -17.19
CA LEU A 181 -1.24 -8.31 -15.97
C LEU A 181 -2.67 -8.86 -15.92
N LYS A 182 -2.80 -10.11 -15.48
CA LYS A 182 -4.11 -10.74 -15.25
C LYS A 182 -4.75 -10.11 -14.00
N LEU A 183 -5.64 -9.14 -14.22
CA LEU A 183 -6.39 -8.42 -13.20
C LEU A 183 -7.89 -8.51 -13.45
N THR A 184 -8.69 -8.38 -12.39
CA THR A 184 -10.13 -8.17 -12.52
C THR A 184 -10.43 -6.76 -13.04
N SER A 185 -11.61 -6.52 -13.63
CA SER A 185 -12.00 -5.19 -14.12
C SER A 185 -11.86 -4.11 -13.03
N ARG A 186 -12.27 -4.40 -11.79
CA ARG A 186 -12.14 -3.46 -10.67
C ARG A 186 -10.69 -3.09 -10.34
N GLN A 187 -9.79 -4.08 -10.40
CA GLN A 187 -8.35 -3.86 -10.18
C GLN A 187 -7.76 -3.04 -11.33
N THR A 188 -8.13 -3.33 -12.58
CA THR A 188 -7.74 -2.54 -13.75
C THR A 188 -8.19 -1.08 -13.62
N ASP A 189 -9.43 -0.83 -13.20
CA ASP A 189 -9.93 0.53 -12.96
C ASP A 189 -9.12 1.25 -11.86
N ALA A 190 -8.68 0.52 -10.83
CA ALA A 190 -7.80 1.07 -9.79
C ALA A 190 -6.43 1.48 -10.34
N CYS A 191 -5.86 0.66 -11.23
CA CYS A 191 -4.61 0.99 -11.92
C CYS A 191 -4.77 2.25 -12.80
N VAL A 192 -5.89 2.39 -13.52
CA VAL A 192 -6.18 3.62 -14.30
C VAL A 192 -6.27 4.85 -13.40
N ARG A 193 -6.95 4.76 -12.24
CA ARG A 193 -7.01 5.87 -11.27
C ARG A 193 -5.64 6.24 -10.72
N VAL A 194 -4.76 5.26 -10.46
CA VAL A 194 -3.37 5.53 -10.07
C VAL A 194 -2.63 6.31 -11.15
N SER A 195 -2.82 5.97 -12.43
CA SER A 195 -2.25 6.72 -13.55
C SER A 195 -2.76 8.16 -13.60
N GLN A 196 -4.06 8.37 -13.43
CA GLN A 196 -4.69 9.70 -13.43
C GLN A 196 -4.21 10.58 -12.27
N ILE A 197 -4.11 10.03 -11.05
CA ILE A 197 -3.57 10.76 -9.89
C ILE A 197 -2.10 11.11 -10.15
N SER A 198 -1.32 10.17 -10.69
CA SER A 198 0.11 10.37 -10.97
C SER A 198 0.34 11.45 -12.03
N GLU A 199 -0.46 11.45 -13.10
CA GLU A 199 -0.48 12.49 -14.14
C GLU A 199 -0.86 13.86 -13.53
N TYR A 200 -1.90 13.90 -12.70
CA TYR A 200 -2.32 15.13 -12.04
C TYR A 200 -1.19 15.75 -11.21
N LEU A 201 -0.48 14.95 -10.41
CA LEU A 201 0.66 15.42 -9.61
C LEU A 201 1.83 15.89 -10.49
N LEU A 202 2.05 15.24 -11.64
CA LEU A 202 3.11 15.63 -12.59
C LEU A 202 2.84 16.97 -13.26
N HIS A 203 1.59 17.28 -13.61
CA HIS A 203 1.25 18.46 -14.42
C HIS A 203 0.84 19.70 -13.63
N ASN A 204 0.41 19.56 -12.37
CA ASN A 204 -0.23 20.68 -11.64
C ASN A 204 0.66 21.31 -10.55
N ALA A 205 1.95 20.99 -10.49
CA ALA A 205 2.91 21.55 -9.52
C ALA A 205 2.34 21.64 -8.08
N VAL A 206 1.63 20.59 -7.64
CA VAL A 206 0.94 20.55 -6.36
C VAL A 206 1.94 20.19 -5.27
N SER A 207 1.98 20.92 -4.16
CA SER A 207 2.68 20.48 -2.94
C SER A 207 1.66 19.94 -1.94
N ILE A 208 1.68 18.62 -1.72
CA ILE A 208 0.91 17.98 -0.66
C ILE A 208 1.83 17.96 0.57
N LEU A 209 1.52 18.78 1.59
CA LEU A 209 2.24 18.82 2.86
C LEU A 209 2.44 17.41 3.43
N PRO A 210 3.65 16.81 3.30
CA PRO A 210 3.87 15.41 3.63
C PRO A 210 3.69 15.15 5.13
N GLU A 211 3.83 16.17 5.96
CA GLU A 211 3.65 16.09 7.41
C GLU A 211 2.19 15.78 7.77
N ARG A 212 1.24 16.22 6.94
CA ARG A 212 -0.20 15.99 7.17
C ARG A 212 -0.69 14.67 6.60
N LEU A 213 0.02 14.13 5.61
CA LEU A 213 -0.41 12.93 4.88
C LEU A 213 -0.58 11.69 5.80
N PRO A 214 0.36 11.34 6.70
CA PRO A 214 0.17 10.22 7.63
C PRO A 214 -1.08 10.34 8.49
N SER A 215 -1.39 11.56 8.97
CA SER A 215 -2.56 11.83 9.80
C SER A 215 -3.86 11.64 8.99
N HIS A 216 -3.95 12.21 7.79
CA HIS A 216 -5.10 12.03 6.91
C HIS A 216 -5.31 10.58 6.47
N VAL A 217 -4.22 9.86 6.16
CA VAL A 217 -4.26 8.44 5.82
C VAL A 217 -4.70 7.60 7.03
N LYS A 218 -4.23 7.94 8.24
CA LYS A 218 -4.66 7.31 9.50
C LYS A 218 -6.14 7.54 9.76
N GLU A 219 -6.63 8.76 9.63
CA GLU A 219 -8.05 9.12 9.77
C GLU A 219 -8.92 8.37 8.76
N SER A 220 -8.52 8.35 7.49
CA SER A 220 -9.21 7.62 6.43
C SER A 220 -9.26 6.12 6.71
N ALA A 221 -8.12 5.52 7.08
CA ALA A 221 -8.07 4.11 7.47
C ALA A 221 -8.96 3.82 8.70
N ARG A 222 -9.06 4.75 9.66
CA ARG A 222 -9.97 4.63 10.81
C ARG A 222 -11.43 4.71 10.40
N ALA A 223 -11.77 5.59 9.47
CA ALA A 223 -13.14 5.79 8.97
C ALA A 223 -13.65 4.54 8.25
N VAL A 224 -12.81 3.93 7.40
CA VAL A 224 -13.13 2.68 6.68
C VAL A 224 -13.17 1.45 7.62
N GLY A 225 -12.66 1.61 8.85
CA GLY A 225 -12.82 0.62 9.91
C GLY A 225 -11.61 -0.30 10.07
N PHE A 226 -10.41 0.11 9.68
CA PHE A 226 -9.17 -0.61 9.96
C PHE A 226 -8.61 -0.33 11.36
N ALA A 227 -9.30 0.39 12.22
CA ALA A 227 -8.76 0.81 13.52
C ALA A 227 -8.72 -0.29 14.61
N CYS A 228 -7.75 -0.17 15.53
CA CYS A 228 -7.52 -1.03 16.71
C CYS A 228 -7.31 -0.19 17.98
N GLY A 229 -8.27 0.67 18.28
CA GLY A 229 -8.16 1.70 19.32
C GLY A 229 -8.10 3.10 18.68
N PRO A 230 -8.06 4.16 19.50
CA PRO A 230 -7.99 5.53 19.00
C PRO A 230 -6.79 5.72 18.07
N ASP A 231 -5.58 5.32 18.49
CA ASP A 231 -4.38 5.69 17.73
C ASP A 231 -3.76 4.61 16.87
N ARG A 232 -4.35 3.42 16.81
CA ARG A 232 -3.73 2.26 16.15
C ARG A 232 -4.54 1.76 14.97
N ILE A 233 -3.85 1.30 13.94
CA ILE A 233 -4.43 0.68 12.75
C ILE A 233 -4.08 -0.81 12.72
N ARG A 234 -5.02 -1.65 12.29
CA ARG A 234 -4.84 -3.07 11.98
C ARG A 234 -4.13 -3.17 10.63
N VAL A 235 -2.84 -2.85 10.62
CA VAL A 235 -2.02 -2.80 9.39
C VAL A 235 -2.11 -4.11 8.61
N ARG A 236 -2.11 -5.27 9.27
CA ARG A 236 -2.27 -6.58 8.59
C ARG A 236 -3.55 -6.66 7.76
N ASP A 237 -4.69 -6.26 8.33
CA ASP A 237 -5.98 -6.35 7.66
C ASP A 237 -6.06 -5.28 6.54
N LEU A 238 -5.45 -4.10 6.75
CA LEU A 238 -5.32 -3.06 5.73
C LEU A 238 -4.44 -3.51 4.55
N SER A 239 -3.30 -4.14 4.82
CA SER A 239 -2.41 -4.69 3.80
C SER A 239 -3.10 -5.77 2.97
N ALA A 240 -3.90 -6.65 3.59
CA ALA A 240 -4.66 -7.67 2.87
C ALA A 240 -5.71 -7.04 1.93
N ALA A 241 -6.46 -6.05 2.41
CA ALA A 241 -7.44 -5.34 1.61
C ALA A 241 -6.80 -4.52 0.47
N LEU A 242 -5.61 -3.96 0.70
CA LEU A 242 -4.81 -3.28 -0.33
C LEU A 242 -4.42 -4.26 -1.46
N VAL A 243 -4.01 -5.48 -1.10
CA VAL A 243 -3.67 -6.54 -2.08
C VAL A 243 -4.89 -7.00 -2.85
N GLU A 244 -6.04 -7.13 -2.19
CA GLU A 244 -7.30 -7.45 -2.85
C GLU A 244 -7.71 -6.37 -3.87
N HIS A 245 -7.57 -5.09 -3.49
CA HIS A 245 -7.97 -3.95 -4.29
C HIS A 245 -7.14 -3.74 -5.57
N PHE A 246 -5.81 -3.90 -5.50
CA PHE A 246 -4.92 -3.69 -6.64
C PHE A 246 -4.52 -4.99 -7.36
N GLY A 247 -4.62 -6.13 -6.70
CA GLY A 247 -4.10 -7.40 -7.19
C GLY A 247 -2.61 -7.59 -6.86
N GLU A 248 -2.26 -8.84 -6.55
CA GLU A 248 -0.90 -9.21 -6.16
C GLU A 248 0.11 -9.01 -7.30
N SER A 249 -0.27 -9.34 -8.54
CA SER A 249 0.57 -9.21 -9.73
C SER A 249 0.99 -7.76 -9.99
N PHE A 250 0.05 -6.82 -9.89
CA PHE A 250 0.31 -5.39 -10.03
C PHE A 250 1.25 -4.88 -8.93
N LEU A 251 0.89 -5.13 -7.66
CA LEU A 251 1.69 -4.67 -6.53
C LEU A 251 3.11 -5.24 -6.55
N ARG A 252 3.28 -6.49 -6.99
CA ARG A 252 4.60 -7.10 -7.18
C ARG A 252 5.39 -6.37 -8.27
N HIS A 253 4.77 -6.13 -9.43
CA HIS A 253 5.44 -5.48 -10.56
C HIS A 253 5.93 -4.06 -10.21
N VAL A 254 5.13 -3.29 -9.48
CA VAL A 254 5.49 -1.91 -9.07
C VAL A 254 6.34 -1.86 -7.79
N GLY A 255 6.75 -3.00 -7.21
CA GLY A 255 7.58 -3.04 -6.00
C GLY A 255 6.85 -2.59 -4.71
N ALA A 256 5.52 -2.71 -4.69
CA ALA A 256 4.65 -2.30 -3.60
C ALA A 256 3.85 -3.45 -2.95
N LEU A 257 4.21 -4.72 -3.22
CA LEU A 257 3.58 -5.85 -2.53
C LEU A 257 3.98 -5.88 -1.04
N PRO A 258 3.03 -5.76 -0.09
CA PRO A 258 3.35 -5.83 1.33
C PRO A 258 3.62 -7.28 1.76
N VAL A 259 4.89 -7.64 1.91
CA VAL A 259 5.32 -8.99 2.33
C VAL A 259 5.72 -8.99 3.80
N GLY A 260 5.17 -9.93 4.59
CA GLY A 260 5.49 -10.07 6.01
C GLY A 260 4.88 -8.99 6.91
N ALA A 261 5.18 -9.06 8.22
CA ALA A 261 4.61 -8.16 9.23
C ALA A 261 5.29 -6.77 9.26
N LEU A 262 6.59 -6.71 8.96
CA LEU A 262 7.38 -5.47 8.86
C LEU A 262 7.52 -5.10 7.38
N ASN A 263 6.43 -4.63 6.79
CA ASN A 263 6.37 -4.20 5.39
C ASN A 263 6.27 -2.66 5.27
N TRP A 264 6.26 -2.15 4.04
CA TRP A 264 6.23 -0.71 3.77
C TRP A 264 4.98 0.00 4.32
N VAL A 265 3.84 -0.68 4.42
CA VAL A 265 2.61 -0.12 5.02
C VAL A 265 2.81 0.05 6.52
N THR A 266 3.46 -0.92 7.18
CA THR A 266 3.86 -0.80 8.58
C THR A 266 4.83 0.37 8.78
N TYR A 267 5.79 0.57 7.87
CA TYR A 267 6.74 1.67 7.93
C TYR A 267 6.08 3.04 7.70
N PHE A 268 5.10 3.10 6.80
CA PHE A 268 4.30 4.31 6.58
C PHE A 268 3.61 4.76 7.88
N PHE A 269 2.86 3.88 8.54
CA PHE A 269 2.18 4.22 9.79
C PHE A 269 3.10 4.46 10.99
N ARG A 270 4.38 4.08 10.89
CA ARG A 270 5.43 4.36 11.89
C ARG A 270 6.17 5.67 11.61
N GLY A 271 5.91 6.35 10.50
CA GLY A 271 6.65 7.55 10.10
C GLY A 271 8.10 7.29 9.70
N ILE A 272 8.43 6.05 9.30
CA ILE A 272 9.79 5.63 8.93
C ILE A 272 9.88 5.12 7.49
N LEU A 273 8.83 5.32 6.68
CA LEU A 273 8.88 4.97 5.27
C LEU A 273 9.93 5.86 4.58
N PRO A 274 10.91 5.28 3.87
CA PRO A 274 11.92 6.08 3.19
C PRO A 274 11.29 7.08 2.21
N VAL A 275 11.93 8.24 2.16
CA VAL A 275 11.64 9.31 1.21
C VAL A 275 11.79 8.77 -0.23
N GLY A 276 10.85 9.12 -1.13
CA GLY A 276 10.89 8.72 -2.54
C GLY A 276 9.96 7.59 -2.94
N HIS A 277 9.26 6.98 -2.00
CA HIS A 277 8.20 6.01 -2.30
C HIS A 277 6.87 6.70 -2.65
N VAL A 278 6.89 7.67 -3.56
CA VAL A 278 5.73 8.48 -3.97
C VAL A 278 4.58 7.60 -4.47
N HIS A 279 4.86 6.64 -5.35
CA HIS A 279 3.85 5.69 -5.82
C HIS A 279 3.15 4.93 -4.69
N LYS A 280 3.85 4.58 -3.60
CA LYS A 280 3.22 3.88 -2.46
C LYS A 280 2.23 4.77 -1.71
N ASN A 281 2.51 6.08 -1.64
CA ASN A 281 1.58 7.05 -1.08
C ASN A 281 0.34 7.21 -1.97
N ILE A 282 0.53 7.28 -3.29
CA ILE A 282 -0.57 7.35 -4.27
C ILE A 282 -1.44 6.09 -4.16
N LEU A 283 -0.85 4.91 -4.04
CA LEU A 283 -1.60 3.66 -3.86
C LEU A 283 -2.44 3.68 -2.58
N LEU A 284 -1.91 4.18 -1.46
CA LEU A 284 -2.68 4.32 -0.23
C LEU A 284 -3.81 5.34 -0.37
N ALA A 285 -3.53 6.49 -1.00
CA ALA A 285 -4.51 7.56 -1.21
C ALA A 285 -5.67 7.10 -2.10
N GLU A 286 -5.37 6.47 -3.24
CA GLU A 286 -6.40 5.91 -4.14
C GLU A 286 -7.23 4.85 -3.43
N PHE A 287 -6.57 3.88 -2.78
CA PHE A 287 -7.24 2.79 -2.09
C PHE A 287 -8.20 3.30 -1.02
N LEU A 288 -7.72 4.20 -0.14
CA LEU A 288 -8.54 4.71 0.95
C LEU A 288 -9.68 5.60 0.44
N SER A 289 -9.45 6.39 -0.61
CA SER A 289 -10.50 7.20 -1.22
C SER A 289 -11.59 6.34 -1.86
N ASN A 290 -11.22 5.22 -2.50
CA ASN A 290 -12.19 4.30 -3.10
C ASN A 290 -13.03 3.54 -2.05
N LEU A 291 -12.51 3.40 -0.84
CA LEU A 291 -13.21 2.74 0.27
C LEU A 291 -14.20 3.66 1.01
N GLN A 292 -14.17 4.97 0.73
CA GLN A 292 -15.01 5.94 1.45
C GLN A 292 -16.48 5.83 1.02
N THR A 293 -17.33 5.42 1.95
CA THR A 293 -18.77 5.70 1.94
C THR A 293 -19.29 5.81 3.38
N ARG A 294 -19.94 6.96 3.63
CA ARG A 294 -20.63 7.45 4.83
C ARG A 294 -19.75 7.58 6.08
N VAL A 295 -19.44 8.84 6.38
CA VAL A 295 -18.90 9.32 7.66
C VAL A 295 -19.72 8.69 8.78
N CYS A 296 -19.08 7.87 9.61
CA CYS A 296 -19.60 7.61 10.94
C CYS A 296 -19.18 8.84 11.73
N ASP A 297 -20.15 9.63 12.17
CA ASP A 297 -19.98 10.84 12.98
C ASP A 297 -18.79 10.67 13.95
N GLU A 298 -17.95 11.71 13.97
CA GLU A 298 -16.48 11.69 14.05
C GLU A 298 -15.81 11.10 15.32
N GLY A 299 -16.53 10.33 16.13
CA GLY A 299 -16.06 9.81 17.40
C GLY A 299 -15.41 8.42 17.37
N TRP A 300 -14.60 8.13 18.40
CA TRP A 300 -14.27 6.77 18.79
C TRP A 300 -15.29 6.28 19.83
N PRO A 301 -15.96 5.14 19.64
CA PRO A 301 -17.07 4.76 20.51
C PRO A 301 -16.57 4.38 21.91
N VAL A 302 -17.29 4.84 22.93
CA VAL A 302 -17.18 4.26 24.27
C VAL A 302 -18.00 2.97 24.36
N CYS A 303 -17.63 2.12 25.30
CA CYS A 303 -18.32 0.86 25.54
C CYS A 303 -19.68 1.13 26.18
N PRO A 304 -20.79 0.61 25.63
CA PRO A 304 -22.13 0.76 26.19
C PRO A 304 -22.37 -0.14 27.42
N ASN A 305 -21.31 -0.74 27.99
CA ASN A 305 -21.44 -1.53 29.20
C ASN A 305 -21.71 -0.62 30.40
N LYS A 306 -22.97 -0.56 30.85
CA LYS A 306 -23.40 0.22 32.02
C LYS A 306 -22.89 -0.31 33.37
N THR A 307 -22.37 -1.55 33.42
CA THR A 307 -21.85 -2.14 34.66
C THR A 307 -20.37 -1.82 34.92
N ALA A 308 -19.70 -1.13 33.97
CA ALA A 308 -18.31 -0.75 34.15
C ALA A 308 -18.19 0.43 35.12
N VAL A 309 -17.23 0.36 36.05
CA VAL A 309 -16.94 1.42 37.04
C VAL A 309 -16.53 2.73 36.34
N SER A 310 -15.98 2.65 35.13
CA SER A 310 -15.64 3.79 34.28
C SER A 310 -15.97 3.52 32.82
N HIS A 311 -16.13 4.59 32.03
CA HIS A 311 -16.32 4.48 30.59
C HIS A 311 -15.10 3.82 29.95
N HIS A 312 -15.30 2.61 29.43
CA HIS A 312 -14.25 1.93 28.69
C HIS A 312 -14.21 2.45 27.25
N VAL A 313 -13.04 2.89 26.79
CA VAL A 313 -12.79 3.10 25.38
C VAL A 313 -12.82 1.75 24.65
N VAL A 314 -13.54 1.65 23.53
CA VAL A 314 -13.58 0.42 22.71
C VAL A 314 -12.17 0.09 22.21
N THR A 315 -11.77 -1.18 22.25
CA THR A 315 -10.40 -1.58 21.88
C THR A 315 -10.22 -1.83 20.39
N SER A 316 -11.29 -2.17 19.67
CA SER A 316 -11.23 -2.33 18.22
C SER A 316 -12.58 -2.10 17.59
N ARG A 317 -12.59 -1.58 16.36
CA ARG A 317 -13.78 -1.49 15.52
C ARG A 317 -13.47 -2.01 14.12
N ARG A 318 -14.46 -2.65 13.49
CA ARG A 318 -14.38 -3.10 12.09
C ARG A 318 -15.69 -2.78 11.38
N ARG A 319 -15.64 -2.40 10.12
CA ARG A 319 -16.84 -2.21 9.30
C ARG A 319 -17.56 -3.55 9.08
N SER A 320 -18.88 -3.53 9.05
CA SER A 320 -19.73 -4.72 8.84
C SER A 320 -21.11 -4.29 8.33
N GLY A 321 -21.37 -4.46 7.02
CA GLY A 321 -22.59 -3.94 6.40
C GLY A 321 -22.69 -2.42 6.56
N ASP A 322 -23.88 -1.93 6.92
CA ASP A 322 -24.18 -0.50 7.14
C ASP A 322 -23.75 0.04 8.53
N GLY A 323 -22.79 -0.61 9.17
CA GLY A 323 -22.31 -0.20 10.48
C GLY A 323 -20.98 -0.83 10.85
N TYR A 324 -20.76 -0.99 12.14
CA TYR A 324 -19.49 -1.41 12.70
C TYR A 324 -19.70 -2.48 13.77
N ILE A 325 -18.74 -3.41 13.87
CA ILE A 325 -18.59 -4.32 15.00
C ILE A 325 -17.46 -3.78 15.89
N ALA A 326 -17.80 -3.43 17.12
CA ALA A 326 -16.86 -3.04 18.16
C ALA A 326 -16.57 -4.20 19.12
N LYS A 327 -15.35 -4.20 19.66
CA LYS A 327 -14.97 -5.05 20.81
C LYS A 327 -14.30 -4.18 21.86
N CYS A 328 -14.65 -4.41 23.12
CA CYS A 328 -14.07 -3.73 24.27
C CYS A 328 -13.21 -4.68 25.10
N ARG A 329 -12.24 -4.16 25.85
CA ARG A 329 -11.40 -4.91 26.79
C ARG A 329 -12.18 -5.64 27.87
N CYS A 330 -13.37 -5.17 28.24
CA CYS A 330 -14.22 -5.89 29.20
C CYS A 330 -14.81 -7.19 28.64
N GLY A 331 -14.67 -7.45 27.34
CA GLY A 331 -15.27 -8.62 26.68
C GLY A 331 -16.64 -8.33 26.06
N PHE A 332 -17.13 -7.09 26.11
CA PHE A 332 -18.32 -6.71 25.35
C PHE A 332 -17.97 -6.61 23.86
N SER A 333 -18.71 -7.32 23.00
CA SER A 333 -18.72 -7.09 21.56
C SER A 333 -20.12 -6.71 21.09
N PHE A 334 -20.25 -5.73 20.20
CA PHE A 334 -21.54 -5.22 19.75
C PHE A 334 -21.45 -4.64 18.34
N LYS A 335 -22.58 -4.64 17.62
CA LYS A 335 -22.78 -3.87 16.39
C LYS A 335 -23.34 -2.49 16.70
N TYR A 336 -23.02 -1.48 15.90
CA TYR A 336 -23.57 -0.12 15.98
C TYR A 336 -23.55 0.55 14.59
N SER A 337 -24.36 1.58 14.35
CA SER A 337 -24.48 2.25 13.03
C SER A 337 -24.07 3.73 13.02
N GLY A 338 -23.89 4.36 14.19
CA GLY A 338 -23.47 5.76 14.31
C GLY A 338 -22.87 6.06 15.67
N ILE A 339 -22.38 7.27 15.88
CA ILE A 339 -21.85 7.74 17.16
C ILE A 339 -22.40 9.14 17.43
N SER A 340 -22.88 9.40 18.64
CA SER A 340 -23.29 10.74 19.08
C SER A 340 -22.71 10.95 20.47
N ASP A 341 -21.96 12.04 20.66
CA ASP A 341 -21.23 12.36 21.90
C ASP A 341 -20.36 11.21 22.41
N GLY A 342 -19.69 10.50 21.49
CA GLY A 342 -18.87 9.32 21.79
C GLY A 342 -19.66 8.04 22.08
N MET A 343 -20.99 8.11 22.22
CA MET A 343 -21.85 6.95 22.46
C MET A 343 -22.29 6.27 21.17
N PRO A 344 -22.11 4.94 21.03
CA PRO A 344 -22.55 4.21 19.85
C PRO A 344 -24.08 4.15 19.75
N GLN A 345 -24.61 4.36 18.55
CA GLN A 345 -26.04 4.35 18.22
C GLN A 345 -26.49 3.01 17.64
N GLN A 346 -27.76 2.67 17.89
CA GLN A 346 -28.40 1.40 17.45
C GLN A 346 -27.59 0.15 17.86
N VAL A 347 -27.13 0.14 19.11
CA VAL A 347 -26.27 -0.92 19.65
C VAL A 347 -27.00 -2.27 19.62
N LYS A 348 -26.43 -3.24 18.92
CA LYS A 348 -26.87 -4.65 18.93
C LYS A 348 -25.77 -5.52 19.54
N PRO A 349 -25.90 -5.92 20.81
CA PRO A 349 -24.95 -6.81 21.48
C PRO A 349 -24.72 -8.11 20.71
N THR A 350 -23.46 -8.54 20.62
CA THR A 350 -23.07 -9.81 19.98
C THR A 350 -22.34 -10.76 20.93
N ARG A 351 -21.68 -10.24 21.97
CA ARG A 351 -21.05 -11.01 23.05
C ARG A 351 -21.11 -10.27 24.37
N TYR A 352 -21.36 -11.00 25.46
CA TYR A 352 -21.48 -10.46 26.82
C TYR A 352 -20.39 -11.02 27.75
N ASP A 353 -19.14 -11.16 27.28
CA ASP A 353 -18.11 -11.88 28.06
C ASP A 353 -17.80 -11.20 29.41
N PHE A 354 -18.11 -9.90 29.55
CA PHE A 354 -18.00 -9.16 30.81
C PHE A 354 -18.93 -9.67 31.92
N LEU A 355 -20.04 -10.34 31.58
CA LEU A 355 -20.99 -10.91 32.55
C LEU A 355 -20.60 -12.32 33.03
N THR A 356 -19.52 -12.89 32.50
CA THR A 356 -19.17 -14.30 32.78
C THR A 356 -19.02 -14.57 34.28
N GLY A 357 -18.26 -13.72 35.00
CA GLY A 357 -18.04 -13.91 36.44
C GLY A 357 -19.34 -13.84 37.25
N GLU A 358 -20.21 -12.87 36.94
CA GLU A 358 -21.47 -12.69 37.66
C GLU A 358 -22.47 -13.81 37.39
N VAL A 359 -22.58 -14.26 36.13
CA VAL A 359 -23.39 -15.43 35.76
C VAL A 359 -22.96 -16.66 36.56
N LEU A 360 -21.65 -16.87 36.74
CA LEU A 360 -21.15 -18.00 37.52
C LEU A 360 -21.44 -17.88 39.01
N ARG A 361 -21.26 -16.70 39.58
CA ARG A 361 -21.59 -16.45 40.99
C ARG A 361 -23.06 -16.78 41.27
N LEU A 362 -23.97 -16.31 40.42
CA LEU A 362 -25.40 -16.59 40.55
C LEU A 362 -25.72 -18.08 40.34
N ARG A 363 -25.08 -18.74 39.38
CA ARG A 363 -25.20 -20.20 39.20
C ARG A 363 -24.71 -20.98 40.42
N GLY A 364 -23.58 -20.57 41.02
CA GLY A 364 -23.03 -21.16 42.24
C GLY A 364 -23.97 -21.00 43.44
N ASN A 365 -24.72 -19.90 43.48
CA ASN A 365 -25.77 -19.64 44.48
C ASN A 365 -27.11 -20.33 44.15
N GLY A 366 -27.13 -21.29 43.23
CA GLY A 366 -28.31 -22.10 42.92
C GLY A 366 -29.32 -21.46 41.95
N TRP A 367 -29.05 -20.28 41.39
CA TRP A 367 -30.01 -19.61 40.51
C TRP A 367 -30.19 -20.36 39.18
N SER A 368 -31.43 -20.48 38.70
CA SER A 368 -31.71 -21.10 37.40
C SER A 368 -31.22 -20.23 36.23
N TYR A 369 -30.94 -20.82 35.06
CA TYR A 369 -30.57 -20.06 33.86
C TYR A 369 -31.61 -18.99 33.48
N ARG A 370 -32.90 -19.26 33.73
CA ARG A 370 -33.99 -18.33 33.43
C ARG A 370 -34.01 -17.17 34.43
N SER A 371 -33.82 -17.45 35.71
CA SER A 371 -33.73 -16.42 36.76
C SER A 371 -32.56 -15.46 36.51
N ILE A 372 -31.40 -16.00 36.13
CA ILE A 372 -30.21 -15.20 35.78
C ILE A 372 -30.45 -14.36 34.52
N ALA A 373 -31.09 -14.94 33.50
CA ALA A 373 -31.41 -14.24 32.25
C ALA A 373 -32.30 -13.01 32.49
N VAL A 374 -33.33 -13.16 33.33
CA VAL A 374 -34.21 -12.06 33.74
C VAL A 374 -33.43 -11.02 34.55
N HIS A 375 -32.66 -11.46 35.55
CA HIS A 375 -31.89 -10.57 36.43
C HIS A 375 -30.85 -9.73 35.67
N LEU A 376 -30.16 -10.31 34.69
CA LEU A 376 -29.12 -9.64 33.91
C LEU A 376 -29.63 -9.03 32.60
N HIS A 377 -30.94 -9.09 32.33
CA HIS A 377 -31.57 -8.60 31.10
C HIS A 377 -30.91 -9.14 29.81
N ILE A 378 -30.60 -10.44 29.76
CA ILE A 378 -30.03 -11.12 28.59
C ILE A 378 -30.82 -12.37 28.23
N ALA A 379 -30.70 -12.85 26.98
CA ALA A 379 -31.39 -14.06 26.55
C ALA A 379 -30.91 -15.31 27.34
N PRO A 380 -31.80 -16.25 27.72
CA PRO A 380 -31.41 -17.48 28.42
C PRO A 380 -30.38 -18.33 27.68
N GLY A 381 -30.42 -18.32 26.34
CA GLY A 381 -29.41 -18.97 25.50
C GLY A 381 -28.02 -18.34 25.64
N THR A 382 -27.94 -17.03 25.93
CA THR A 382 -26.68 -16.33 26.23
C THR A 382 -26.13 -16.76 27.58
N VAL A 383 -26.97 -16.88 28.62
CA VAL A 383 -26.56 -17.41 29.93
C VAL A 383 -25.98 -18.82 29.79
N ARG A 384 -26.69 -19.71 29.06
CA ARG A 384 -26.19 -21.05 28.77
C ARG A 384 -24.84 -21.02 28.03
N LYS A 385 -24.67 -20.14 27.04
CA LYS A 385 -23.38 -19.98 26.33
C LYS A 385 -22.27 -19.45 27.22
N LEU A 386 -22.56 -18.54 28.16
CA LEU A 386 -21.56 -18.03 29.11
C LEU A 386 -21.13 -19.10 30.10
N CYS A 387 -22.07 -19.92 30.60
CA CYS A 387 -21.77 -21.09 31.43
C CYS A 387 -21.02 -22.18 30.64
N ALA A 388 -21.48 -22.50 29.41
CA ALA A 388 -20.87 -23.51 28.55
C ALA A 388 -19.49 -23.08 28.00
N ARG A 389 -19.23 -21.78 27.88
CA ARG A 389 -17.88 -21.28 27.60
C ARG A 389 -16.91 -21.62 28.71
N LEU A 390 -17.35 -22.03 29.89
CA LEU A 390 -16.50 -22.72 30.85
C LEU A 390 -16.45 -24.21 30.64
N CYS A 391 -17.41 -24.91 30.05
CA CYS A 391 -17.12 -26.28 29.58
C CYS A 391 -16.03 -26.30 28.48
N ASP A 392 -15.85 -25.19 27.74
CA ASP A 392 -14.82 -25.02 26.71
C ASP A 392 -13.58 -24.21 27.18
N LYS A 393 -13.72 -23.34 28.20
CA LYS A 393 -12.64 -22.67 28.96
C LYS A 393 -12.21 -23.44 30.21
N ASP A 394 -12.87 -24.55 30.53
CA ASP A 394 -12.38 -25.69 31.32
C ASP A 394 -11.39 -26.46 30.43
N GLY A 395 -10.47 -25.72 29.82
CA GLY A 395 -9.08 -26.00 30.08
C GLY A 395 -8.88 -26.05 31.60
N ARG A 396 -9.30 -27.16 32.22
CA ARG A 396 -8.39 -27.82 33.13
C ARG A 396 -7.10 -27.90 32.34
N SER A 397 -6.06 -27.23 32.83
CA SER A 397 -4.74 -27.83 32.76
C SER A 397 -4.95 -29.34 32.93
N LEU A 398 -4.62 -30.13 31.90
CA LEU A 398 -4.57 -31.58 32.09
C LEU A 398 -3.68 -31.75 33.32
N SER A 399 -4.20 -32.33 34.41
CA SER A 399 -3.37 -32.50 35.61
C SER A 399 -2.06 -33.18 35.21
N PRO A 400 -0.91 -32.86 35.83
CA PRO A 400 0.38 -33.41 35.40
C PRO A 400 0.34 -34.94 35.20
N GLY A 401 -0.35 -35.67 36.08
CA GLY A 401 -0.57 -37.11 35.93
C GLY A 401 -1.46 -37.51 34.75
N ALA A 402 -2.50 -36.75 34.43
CA ALA A 402 -3.30 -36.98 33.22
C ALA A 402 -2.53 -36.64 31.94
N LYS A 403 -1.68 -35.60 31.95
CA LYS A 403 -0.82 -35.22 30.80
C LYS A 403 0.19 -36.32 30.51
N SER A 404 0.85 -36.85 31.54
CA SER A 404 1.81 -37.95 31.38
C SER A 404 1.16 -39.23 30.84
N ARG A 405 -0.03 -39.59 31.33
CA ARG A 405 -0.76 -40.77 30.80
C ARG A 405 -1.17 -40.60 29.34
N MET A 406 -1.65 -39.42 28.96
CA MET A 406 -2.01 -39.10 27.58
C MET A 406 -0.79 -39.16 26.64
N ILE A 407 0.37 -38.65 27.06
CA ILE A 407 1.61 -38.71 26.28
C ILE A 407 2.11 -40.15 26.16
N ALA A 408 2.03 -40.96 27.22
CA ALA A 408 2.40 -42.38 27.18
C ALA A 408 1.50 -43.15 26.20
N GLU A 409 0.19 -42.99 26.30
CA GLU A 409 -0.78 -43.63 25.39
C GLU A 409 -0.52 -43.23 23.92
N TRP A 410 -0.17 -41.96 23.67
CA TRP A 410 0.19 -41.51 22.33
C TRP A 410 1.48 -42.14 21.82
N ARG A 411 2.52 -42.24 22.65
CA ARG A 411 3.81 -42.86 22.28
C ARG A 411 3.64 -44.35 21.97
N ASP A 412 2.86 -45.06 22.76
CA ASP A 412 2.58 -46.48 22.51
C ASP A 412 1.80 -46.67 21.21
N THR A 413 0.79 -45.82 20.97
CA THR A 413 0.01 -45.84 19.71
C THR A 413 0.89 -45.55 18.48
N VAL A 414 1.84 -44.60 18.58
CA VAL A 414 2.78 -44.30 17.49
C VAL A 414 3.79 -45.43 17.30
N ARG A 415 4.24 -46.09 18.38
CA ARG A 415 5.14 -47.25 18.34
C ARG A 415 4.47 -48.45 17.66
N GLU A 416 3.20 -48.72 17.94
CA GLU A 416 2.43 -49.79 17.30
C GLU A 416 2.17 -49.52 15.82
N LEU A 417 1.85 -48.27 15.45
CA LEU A 417 1.42 -47.91 14.09
C LEU A 417 2.56 -47.35 13.20
N GLY A 418 3.78 -47.29 13.73
CA GLY A 418 5.01 -46.92 13.03
C GLY A 418 5.16 -45.45 12.62
N THR A 419 4.05 -44.70 12.44
CA THR A 419 4.08 -43.28 12.06
C THR A 419 3.01 -42.46 12.76
N VAL A 420 3.33 -41.19 13.05
CA VAL A 420 2.41 -40.18 13.60
C VAL A 420 1.18 -40.00 12.71
N ARG A 421 1.34 -40.10 11.39
CA ARG A 421 0.25 -39.92 10.42
C ARG A 421 -0.72 -41.11 10.38
N ALA A 422 -0.24 -42.33 10.65
CA ALA A 422 -1.09 -43.50 10.82
C ALA A 422 -1.82 -43.45 12.17
N ALA A 423 -1.10 -43.14 13.26
CA ALA A 423 -1.68 -42.97 14.60
C ALA A 423 -2.73 -41.85 14.65
N GLY A 424 -2.49 -40.72 13.97
CA GLY A 424 -3.43 -39.61 13.92
C GLY A 424 -4.72 -39.92 13.15
N ARG A 425 -4.67 -40.86 12.19
CA ARG A 425 -5.87 -41.36 11.49
C ARG A 425 -6.62 -42.41 12.28
N ALA A 426 -5.90 -43.30 12.98
CA ALA A 426 -6.49 -44.36 13.80
C ALA A 426 -7.13 -43.82 15.10
N LYS A 427 -6.50 -42.84 15.77
CA LYS A 427 -6.98 -42.24 17.02
C LYS A 427 -7.13 -40.71 16.91
N VAL A 428 -8.08 -40.27 16.09
CA VAL A 428 -8.34 -38.84 15.80
C VAL A 428 -8.58 -38.01 17.06
N ALA A 429 -9.36 -38.53 18.02
CA ALA A 429 -9.67 -37.81 19.26
C ALA A 429 -8.43 -37.58 20.13
N LEU A 430 -7.55 -38.58 20.24
CA LEU A 430 -6.28 -38.48 20.97
C LEU A 430 -5.32 -37.50 20.26
N TYR A 431 -5.26 -37.55 18.93
CA TYR A 431 -4.45 -36.63 18.12
C TYR A 431 -4.87 -35.16 18.25
N VAL A 432 -6.17 -34.88 18.27
CA VAL A 432 -6.70 -33.52 18.52
C VAL A 432 -6.34 -33.04 19.93
N ARG A 433 -6.40 -33.92 20.93
CA ARG A 433 -5.99 -33.61 22.31
C ARG A 433 -4.49 -33.35 22.43
N MET A 434 -3.65 -34.15 21.76
CA MET A 434 -2.20 -33.92 21.69
C MET A 434 -1.87 -32.56 21.06
N ARG A 435 -2.55 -32.18 19.95
CA ARG A 435 -2.38 -30.86 19.32
C ARG A 435 -2.76 -29.70 20.24
N ARG A 436 -3.70 -29.91 21.17
CA ARG A 436 -4.19 -28.90 22.11
C ARG A 436 -3.35 -28.77 23.38
N TYR A 437 -2.76 -29.87 23.89
CA TYR A 437 -2.15 -29.90 25.23
C TYR A 437 -0.68 -30.35 25.28
N ALA A 438 -0.14 -30.98 24.23
CA ALA A 438 1.22 -31.52 24.18
C ALA A 438 1.77 -31.54 22.73
N ARG A 439 1.69 -30.39 22.05
CA ARG A 439 2.06 -30.27 20.62
C ARG A 439 3.54 -30.56 20.38
N GLU A 440 4.37 -30.37 21.40
CA GLU A 440 5.79 -30.70 21.45
C GLU A 440 6.10 -32.21 21.36
N CYS A 441 5.11 -33.08 21.59
CA CYS A 441 5.24 -34.54 21.59
C CYS A 441 4.61 -35.22 20.36
N LEU A 442 4.26 -34.44 19.33
CA LEU A 442 3.63 -34.92 18.09
C LEU A 442 4.62 -35.19 16.97
#